data_AF-A0A2V8RGT3-F1
#
_entry.id   AF-A0A2V8RGT3-F1
#
_cell.length_a   1.000
_cell.length_b   1.000
_cell.length_c   1.000
_cell.angle_alpha   90.00
_cell.angle_beta   90.00
_cell.angle_gamma   90.00
#
_symmetry.space_group_name_H-M   'P 1'
#
loop_
_entity.id
_entity.type
_entity.pdbx_description
1 polymer ?
#
loop_
_entity_poly.entity_id
_entity_poly.type
_entity_poly.pdbx_seq_one_letter_code
_entity_poly.pdbx_strand_id
1 'polypeptide(L)'
;MWQRNYRTHLTGLACAVAFAAVLMLGSSPAYGQTRPAPPDDKPSKSDKDDLGSDIGSHEREMRAKLALREEKKLYDENLARARETAEIASQLLESYHTKKSFSLEDRKKLERIEKLTRRIRNEAGGTETDVDIEASPVIETAMKSVADNAEELRKEVEKTPRHVISTTVIDQANKLIGLIQHVRDLNR
;
A
#
# COMPACT_ATOMS: atom_id res chain seq x y z
N MET A 1 3.52 40.13 50.04
CA MET A 1 4.02 39.50 48.80
C MET A 1 3.34 38.14 48.68
N TRP A 2 2.13 38.11 48.11
CA TRP A 2 1.86 37.81 46.68
C TRP A 2 2.25 36.35 46.38
N GLN A 3 1.36 35.39 46.63
CA GLN A 3 0.17 34.94 45.87
C GLN A 3 0.46 33.67 45.05
N ARG A 4 -0.45 32.71 45.22
CA ARG A 4 -0.52 31.37 44.65
C ARG A 4 -0.71 31.44 43.14
N ASN A 5 -0.18 30.46 42.41
CA ASN A 5 -0.68 30.12 41.08
C ASN A 5 -0.72 28.59 40.91
N TYR A 6 -1.89 28.03 41.18
CA TYR A 6 -2.35 26.76 40.62
C TYR A 6 -3.36 27.12 39.52
N ARG A 7 -3.02 26.88 38.25
CA ARG A 7 -3.96 26.87 37.10
C ARG A 7 -3.94 25.45 36.55
N THR A 8 -4.89 24.58 36.90
CA THR A 8 -6.17 24.36 36.21
C THR A 8 -6.03 24.11 34.71
N HIS A 9 -5.88 22.84 34.34
CA HIS A 9 -6.34 22.33 33.05
C HIS A 9 -7.35 21.20 33.32
N LEU A 10 -8.59 21.62 33.57
CA LEU A 10 -9.76 20.79 33.72
C LEU A 10 -10.74 21.21 32.61
N THR A 11 -10.56 20.67 31.41
CA THR A 11 -11.53 20.77 30.31
C THR A 11 -11.46 19.49 29.48
N GLY A 12 -11.91 18.40 30.10
CA GLY A 12 -12.51 17.28 29.39
C GLY A 12 -14.03 17.43 29.44
N LEU A 13 -14.73 16.73 28.54
CA LEU A 13 -16.18 16.57 28.48
C LEU A 13 -16.98 17.72 27.82
N ALA A 14 -17.11 17.66 26.49
CA ALA A 14 -18.38 17.85 25.77
C ALA A 14 -18.15 17.81 24.25
N CYS A 15 -18.23 16.63 23.64
CA CYS A 15 -18.53 16.48 22.21
C CYS A 15 -19.03 15.05 22.00
N ALA A 16 -20.23 14.78 22.55
CA ALA A 16 -21.01 13.61 22.21
C ALA A 16 -22.28 14.08 21.49
N VAL A 17 -22.65 13.31 20.48
CA VAL A 17 -23.96 13.29 19.79
C VAL A 17 -24.16 14.33 18.70
N ALA A 18 -23.88 13.95 17.45
CA ALA A 18 -24.77 14.14 16.30
C ALA A 18 -24.11 13.61 15.00
N PHE A 19 -24.17 12.31 14.75
CA PHE A 19 -24.05 11.78 13.38
C PHE A 19 -25.03 10.60 13.23
N ALA A 20 -26.29 10.96 13.01
CA ALA A 20 -27.37 10.06 12.67
C ALA A 20 -27.99 10.54 11.36
N ALA A 21 -28.33 9.58 10.49
CA ALA A 21 -28.93 9.72 9.15
C ALA A 21 -27.92 10.25 8.09
N VAL A 22 -27.66 9.57 6.97
CA VAL A 22 -28.62 9.06 5.99
C VAL A 22 -28.04 7.81 5.31
N LEU A 23 -28.62 6.65 5.64
CA LEU A 23 -28.79 5.52 4.71
C LEU A 23 -29.85 5.91 3.66
N MET A 24 -29.86 5.23 2.51
CA MET A 24 -30.69 5.43 1.29
C MET A 24 -29.95 6.31 0.26
N LEU A 25 -29.62 5.88 -0.96
CA LEU A 25 -30.33 5.00 -1.90
C LEU A 25 -29.34 4.31 -2.85
N GLY A 26 -29.48 2.99 -2.98
CA GLY A 26 -28.99 2.24 -4.13
C GLY A 26 -30.07 2.21 -5.21
N SER A 27 -29.66 2.41 -6.46
CA SER A 27 -30.39 1.97 -7.66
C SER A 27 -29.45 1.96 -8.86
N SER A 28 -28.88 0.77 -9.12
CA SER A 28 -28.24 0.47 -10.40
C SER A 28 -29.33 0.07 -11.40
N PRO A 29 -29.43 0.70 -12.59
CA PRO A 29 -30.14 0.10 -13.70
C PRO A 29 -29.24 -0.96 -14.37
N ALA A 30 -29.61 -2.21 -14.19
CA ALA A 30 -29.13 -3.33 -15.01
C ALA A 30 -29.78 -3.22 -16.40
N TYR A 31 -28.99 -2.91 -17.44
CA TYR A 31 -29.44 -3.04 -18.82
C TYR A 31 -29.38 -4.51 -19.24
N GLY A 32 -30.57 -5.09 -19.41
CA GLY A 32 -30.77 -6.45 -19.90
C GLY A 32 -30.39 -6.60 -21.37
N GLN A 33 -30.00 -7.84 -21.70
CA GLN A 33 -29.64 -8.33 -23.02
C GLN A 33 -30.75 -8.12 -24.06
N THR A 34 -30.37 -7.66 -25.25
CA THR A 34 -30.96 -8.17 -26.49
C THR A 34 -29.83 -8.56 -27.45
N ARG A 35 -29.78 -9.85 -27.78
CA ARG A 35 -28.94 -10.42 -28.84
C ARG A 35 -29.83 -10.58 -30.07
N PRO A 36 -29.60 -9.85 -31.18
CA PRO A 36 -30.14 -10.23 -32.47
C PRO A 36 -29.24 -11.28 -33.14
N ALA A 37 -29.89 -12.20 -33.84
CA ALA A 37 -29.30 -13.29 -34.63
C ALA A 37 -28.38 -12.80 -35.78
N PRO A 38 -27.50 -13.66 -36.32
CA PRO A 38 -26.56 -13.27 -37.37
C PRO A 38 -27.24 -13.20 -38.74
N PRO A 39 -26.90 -12.23 -39.61
CA PRO A 39 -27.23 -12.30 -41.02
C PRO A 39 -26.12 -12.93 -41.87
N ASP A 40 -26.56 -13.61 -42.92
CA ASP A 40 -25.89 -14.51 -43.86
C ASP A 40 -24.64 -14.00 -44.59
N ASP A 41 -23.79 -14.99 -44.90
CA ASP A 41 -22.67 -14.94 -45.84
C ASP A 41 -23.09 -14.52 -47.26
N LYS A 42 -22.52 -13.42 -47.77
CA LYS A 42 -22.20 -13.24 -49.20
C LYS A 42 -20.88 -12.46 -49.37
N PRO A 43 -19.86 -13.00 -50.06
CA PRO A 43 -18.64 -12.25 -50.36
C PRO A 43 -18.85 -11.41 -51.62
N SER A 44 -19.09 -10.10 -51.46
CA SER A 44 -18.95 -9.16 -52.59
C SER A 44 -17.53 -8.61 -52.60
N LYS A 45 -16.76 -9.01 -53.63
CA LYS A 45 -15.56 -8.31 -54.05
C LYS A 45 -15.91 -6.88 -54.45
N SER A 46 -15.27 -5.91 -53.82
CA SER A 46 -15.01 -4.60 -54.41
C SER A 46 -13.66 -4.11 -53.88
N ASP A 47 -12.71 -4.03 -54.80
CA ASP A 47 -11.39 -3.47 -54.65
C ASP A 47 -11.42 -1.98 -54.29
N LYS A 48 -10.35 -1.54 -53.60
CA LYS A 48 -9.83 -0.17 -53.46
C LYS A 48 -10.66 0.82 -52.63
N ASP A 49 -10.13 1.14 -51.45
CA ASP A 49 -9.46 2.44 -51.25
C ASP A 49 -8.64 2.44 -49.94
N ASP A 50 -7.32 2.40 -50.12
CA ASP A 50 -6.30 2.76 -49.12
C ASP A 50 -6.50 4.24 -48.72
N LEU A 51 -7.29 4.54 -47.68
CA LEU A 51 -7.24 5.84 -46.97
C LEU A 51 -8.06 5.82 -45.66
N GLY A 52 -7.82 4.85 -44.76
CA GLY A 52 -8.61 4.73 -43.52
C GLY A 52 -7.87 4.26 -42.28
N SER A 53 -6.54 4.10 -42.33
CA SER A 53 -5.78 3.35 -41.32
C SER A 53 -5.05 4.20 -40.26
N ASP A 54 -5.22 5.53 -40.20
CA ASP A 54 -4.39 6.38 -39.31
C ASP A 54 -5.13 7.02 -38.13
N ILE A 55 -6.45 7.23 -38.23
CA ILE A 55 -7.23 7.87 -37.16
C ILE A 55 -7.29 7.00 -35.90
N GLY A 56 -7.20 5.67 -36.05
CA GLY A 56 -7.06 4.74 -34.93
C GLY A 56 -5.63 4.53 -34.44
N SER A 57 -4.60 4.96 -35.19
CA SER A 57 -3.19 4.74 -34.83
C SER A 57 -2.76 5.75 -33.77
N HIS A 58 -3.04 7.03 -34.00
CA HIS A 58 -2.61 8.12 -33.12
C HIS A 58 -3.34 8.12 -31.77
N GLU A 59 -4.67 7.92 -31.77
CA GLU A 59 -5.43 7.85 -30.52
C GLU A 59 -5.01 6.66 -29.64
N ARG A 60 -4.77 5.49 -30.25
CA ARG A 60 -4.28 4.31 -29.53
C ARG A 60 -2.86 4.52 -29.01
N GLU A 61 -1.99 5.14 -29.79
CA GLU A 61 -0.63 5.47 -29.36
C GLU A 61 -0.65 6.44 -28.17
N MET A 62 -1.52 7.45 -28.19
CA MET A 62 -1.70 8.38 -27.08
C MET A 62 -2.22 7.69 -25.81
N ARG A 63 -3.21 6.79 -25.93
CA ARG A 63 -3.69 6.00 -24.79
C ARG A 63 -2.60 5.08 -24.23
N ALA A 64 -1.85 4.41 -25.11
CA ALA A 64 -0.74 3.55 -24.69
C ALA A 64 0.36 4.34 -23.97
N LYS A 65 0.71 5.54 -24.47
CA LYS A 65 1.68 6.43 -23.82
C LYS A 65 1.23 6.86 -22.42
N LEU A 66 -0.07 7.14 -22.24
CA LEU A 66 -0.61 7.51 -20.93
C LEU A 66 -0.56 6.34 -19.95
N ALA A 67 -0.97 5.14 -20.38
CA ALA A 67 -0.89 3.93 -19.56
C ALA A 67 0.55 3.65 -19.09
N LEU A 68 1.53 3.70 -20.00
CA LEU A 68 2.94 3.48 -19.66
C LEU A 68 3.49 4.52 -18.65
N ARG A 69 3.02 5.77 -18.72
CA ARG A 69 3.41 6.82 -17.78
C ARG A 69 2.81 6.57 -16.39
N GLU A 70 1.56 6.15 -16.34
CA GLU A 70 0.88 5.83 -15.08
C GLU A 70 1.53 4.63 -14.41
N GLU A 71 1.78 3.56 -15.15
CA GLU A 71 2.47 2.37 -14.65
C GLU A 71 3.87 2.69 -14.12
N LYS A 72 4.63 3.52 -14.85
CA LYS A 72 5.94 3.99 -14.38
C LYS A 72 5.81 4.75 -13.06
N LYS A 73 4.82 5.65 -12.96
CA LYS A 73 4.58 6.43 -11.75
C LYS A 73 4.26 5.52 -10.57
N LEU A 74 3.39 4.52 -10.75
CA LEU A 74 3.05 3.55 -9.70
C LEU A 74 4.27 2.77 -9.22
N TYR A 75 5.14 2.35 -10.16
CA TYR A 75 6.39 1.70 -9.80
C TYR A 75 7.35 2.61 -9.01
N ASP A 76 7.53 3.85 -9.46
CA ASP A 76 8.39 4.82 -8.77
C ASP A 76 7.85 5.15 -7.36
N GLU A 77 6.52 5.20 -7.19
CA GLU A 77 5.89 5.34 -5.88
C GLU A 77 6.12 4.12 -4.98
N ASN A 78 6.04 2.90 -5.52
CA ASN A 78 6.32 1.68 -4.76
C ASN A 78 7.75 1.65 -4.24
N LEU A 79 8.71 2.01 -5.10
CA LEU A 79 10.12 2.18 -4.75
C LEU A 79 10.32 3.19 -3.62
N ALA A 80 9.66 4.35 -3.72
CA ALA A 80 9.74 5.38 -2.68
C ALA A 80 9.21 4.85 -1.33
N ARG A 81 8.10 4.10 -1.33
CA ARG A 81 7.55 3.49 -0.11
C ARG A 81 8.48 2.45 0.49
N ALA A 82 9.15 1.63 -0.34
CA ALA A 82 10.10 0.65 0.14
C ALA A 82 11.33 1.31 0.79
N ARG A 83 11.83 2.41 0.21
CA ARG A 83 12.91 3.22 0.79
C ARG A 83 12.51 3.85 2.11
N GLU A 84 11.33 4.44 2.15
CA GLU A 84 10.78 5.05 3.36
C GLU A 84 10.61 4.01 4.49
N THR A 85 10.15 2.80 4.14
CA THR A 85 10.00 1.70 5.10
C THR A 85 11.33 1.33 5.75
N ALA A 86 12.40 1.17 4.95
CA ALA A 86 13.75 0.88 5.45
C ALA A 86 14.31 2.02 6.29
N GLU A 87 14.11 3.28 5.87
CA GLU A 87 14.58 4.45 6.62
C GLU A 87 13.90 4.57 7.99
N ILE A 88 12.56 4.45 8.04
CA ILE A 88 11.83 4.53 9.31
C ILE A 88 12.24 3.36 10.22
N ALA A 89 12.44 2.16 9.68
CA ALA A 89 12.90 1.00 10.46
C ALA A 89 14.29 1.22 11.06
N SER A 90 15.23 1.80 10.30
CA SER A 90 16.56 2.16 10.82
C SER A 90 16.47 3.20 11.94
N GLN A 91 15.71 4.28 11.72
CA GLN A 91 15.51 5.32 12.73
C GLN A 91 14.87 4.78 14.02
N LEU A 92 13.98 3.79 13.89
CA LEU A 92 13.31 3.14 14.99
C LEU A 92 14.26 2.25 15.80
N LEU A 93 15.14 1.51 15.12
CA LEU A 93 16.19 0.74 15.76
C LEU A 93 17.15 1.65 16.55
N GLU A 94 17.57 2.77 15.95
CA GLU A 94 18.43 3.77 16.61
C GLU A 94 17.76 4.43 17.82
N SER A 95 16.48 4.80 17.69
CA SER A 95 15.72 5.39 18.81
C SER A 95 15.58 4.39 19.96
N TYR A 96 15.36 3.12 19.64
CA TYR A 96 15.30 2.03 20.61
C TYR A 96 16.66 1.78 21.29
N HIS A 97 17.77 1.76 20.54
CA HIS A 97 19.10 1.60 21.16
C HIS A 97 19.42 2.72 22.15
N THR A 98 18.98 3.95 21.86
CA THR A 98 19.24 5.13 22.70
C THR A 98 18.37 5.12 23.97
N LYS A 99 17.07 4.82 23.84
CA LYS A 99 16.09 4.96 24.94
C LYS A 99 15.78 3.65 25.66
N LYS A 100 16.11 2.51 25.04
CA LYS A 100 15.74 1.14 25.45
C LYS A 100 14.24 0.97 25.76
N SER A 101 13.41 1.82 25.17
CA SER A 101 11.96 1.88 25.36
C SER A 101 11.31 2.55 24.15
N PHE A 102 10.03 2.22 23.89
CA PHE A 102 9.27 2.82 22.80
C PHE A 102 8.49 4.04 23.27
N SER A 103 8.74 5.18 22.64
CA SER A 103 7.87 6.35 22.80
C SER A 103 6.59 6.22 21.97
N LEU A 104 5.62 7.10 22.21
CA LEU A 104 4.40 7.19 21.40
C LEU A 104 4.72 7.44 19.91
N GLU A 105 5.75 8.23 19.62
CA GLU A 105 6.19 8.48 18.25
C GLU A 105 6.80 7.22 17.60
N ASP A 106 7.53 6.42 18.37
CA ASP A 106 8.08 5.14 17.89
C ASP A 106 6.97 4.13 17.55
N ARG A 107 5.87 4.13 18.33
CA ARG A 107 4.68 3.31 18.04
C ARG A 107 3.99 3.74 16.75
N LYS A 108 3.83 5.04 16.51
CA LYS A 108 3.30 5.55 15.22
C LYS A 108 4.20 5.20 14.04
N LYS A 109 5.53 5.21 14.24
CA LYS A 109 6.49 4.77 13.22
C LYS A 109 6.30 3.29 12.89
N LEU A 110 6.15 2.41 13.87
CA LEU A 110 5.82 0.99 13.66
C LEU A 110 4.54 0.79 12.83
N GLU A 111 3.46 1.49 13.18
CA GLU A 111 2.20 1.44 12.43
C GLU A 111 2.37 1.92 10.98
N ARG A 112 3.19 2.95 10.77
CA ARG A 112 3.50 3.46 9.43
C ARG A 112 4.28 2.45 8.60
N ILE A 113 5.31 1.81 9.18
CA ILE A 113 6.08 0.74 8.51
C ILE A 113 5.13 -0.39 8.11
N GLU A 114 4.25 -0.84 9.01
CA GLU A 114 3.30 -1.91 8.70
C GLU A 114 2.38 -1.53 7.54
N LYS A 115 1.84 -0.30 7.54
CA LYS A 115 0.96 0.19 6.48
C LYS A 115 1.67 0.29 5.13
N LEU A 116 2.90 0.78 5.10
CA LEU A 116 3.71 0.87 3.88
C LEU A 116 4.02 -0.54 3.35
N THR A 117 4.41 -1.45 4.24
CA THR A 117 4.71 -2.85 3.90
C THR A 117 3.50 -3.58 3.30
N ARG A 118 2.30 -3.37 3.86
CA ARG A 118 1.05 -3.91 3.29
C ARG A 118 0.78 -3.39 1.88
N ARG A 119 1.07 -2.11 1.61
CA ARG A 119 0.92 -1.53 0.26
C ARG A 119 1.92 -2.15 -0.73
N ILE A 120 3.18 -2.27 -0.33
CA ILE A 120 4.23 -2.90 -1.16
C ILE A 120 3.83 -4.33 -1.52
N ARG A 121 3.37 -5.12 -0.55
CA ARG A 121 2.86 -6.48 -0.79
C ARG A 121 1.73 -6.51 -1.80
N ASN A 122 0.73 -5.64 -1.63
CA ASN A 122 -0.43 -5.61 -2.51
C ASN A 122 -0.05 -5.22 -3.94
N GLU A 123 0.89 -4.29 -4.12
CA GLU A 123 1.42 -3.91 -5.43
C GLU A 123 2.29 -5.00 -6.07
N ALA A 124 2.94 -5.83 -5.26
CA ALA A 124 3.63 -7.04 -5.72
C ALA A 124 2.66 -8.18 -6.10
N GLY A 125 1.35 -8.01 -5.90
CA GLY A 125 0.32 -9.01 -6.20
C GLY A 125 -0.05 -9.93 -5.03
N GLY A 126 0.44 -9.64 -3.82
CA GLY A 126 0.12 -10.42 -2.63
C GLY A 126 -1.19 -10.00 -1.97
N THR A 127 -1.81 -10.94 -1.25
CA THR A 127 -3.00 -10.71 -0.43
C THR A 127 -2.68 -10.84 1.05
N GLU A 128 -3.65 -10.55 1.91
CA GLU A 128 -3.51 -10.76 3.34
C GLU A 128 -3.48 -12.25 3.67
N THR A 129 -2.44 -12.66 4.39
CA THR A 129 -2.20 -14.02 4.87
C THR A 129 -1.67 -13.92 6.29
N ASP A 130 -2.19 -14.76 7.18
CA ASP A 130 -1.56 -14.98 8.49
C ASP A 130 -0.26 -15.72 8.27
N VAL A 131 0.83 -15.13 8.73
CA VAL A 131 2.18 -15.66 8.56
C VAL A 131 2.65 -16.05 9.95
N ASP A 132 2.93 -17.33 10.13
CA ASP A 132 3.57 -17.80 11.34
C ASP A 132 5.04 -17.43 11.28
N ILE A 133 5.54 -16.74 12.29
CA ILE A 133 6.92 -16.21 12.30
C ILE A 133 7.65 -16.78 13.50
N GLU A 134 8.78 -17.41 13.22
CA GLU A 134 9.76 -17.73 14.24
C GLU A 134 10.46 -16.44 14.72
N ALA A 135 9.78 -15.72 15.61
CA ALA A 135 10.26 -14.46 16.15
C ALA A 135 10.94 -14.67 17.51
N SER A 136 12.06 -13.98 17.72
CA SER A 136 12.78 -14.01 18.99
C SER A 136 11.92 -13.41 20.12
N PRO A 137 11.95 -13.98 21.34
CA PRO A 137 11.29 -13.39 22.50
C PRO A 137 11.96 -12.09 22.96
N VAL A 138 13.18 -11.79 22.49
CA VAL A 138 13.94 -10.60 22.89
C VAL A 138 13.67 -9.45 21.92
N ILE A 139 13.06 -8.38 22.45
CA ILE A 139 12.62 -7.22 21.67
C ILE A 139 13.74 -6.51 20.89
N GLU A 140 14.95 -6.44 21.43
CA GLU A 140 16.10 -5.84 20.74
C GLU A 140 16.48 -6.64 19.48
N THR A 141 16.49 -7.97 19.59
CA THR A 141 16.76 -8.84 18.45
C THR A 141 15.61 -8.85 17.43
N ALA A 142 14.36 -8.75 17.90
CA ALA A 142 13.20 -8.61 17.04
C ALA A 142 13.24 -7.28 16.27
N MET A 143 13.63 -6.18 16.91
CA MET A 143 13.77 -4.88 16.25
C MET A 143 14.89 -4.88 15.21
N LYS A 144 16.03 -5.49 15.53
CA LYS A 144 17.10 -5.67 14.55
C LYS A 144 16.60 -6.45 13.34
N SER A 145 15.83 -7.51 13.56
CA SER A 145 15.20 -8.29 12.49
C SER A 145 14.24 -7.44 11.66
N VAL A 146 13.45 -6.54 12.27
CA VAL A 146 12.60 -5.58 11.54
C VAL A 146 13.42 -4.69 10.61
N ALA A 147 14.53 -4.11 11.10
CA ALA A 147 15.39 -3.26 10.29
C ALA A 147 16.07 -4.03 9.13
N ASP A 148 16.60 -5.22 9.43
CA ASP A 148 17.27 -6.07 8.44
C ASP A 148 16.29 -6.52 7.34
N ASN A 149 15.08 -6.95 7.71
CA ASN A 149 14.05 -7.38 6.75
C ASN A 149 13.47 -6.19 5.95
N ALA A 150 13.37 -4.99 6.54
CA ALA A 150 12.95 -3.80 5.82
C ALA A 150 13.98 -3.39 4.74
N GLU A 151 15.26 -3.52 5.05
CA GLU A 151 16.34 -3.29 4.09
C GLU A 151 16.38 -4.35 2.99
N GLU A 152 16.14 -5.62 3.33
CA GLU A 152 16.02 -6.70 2.35
C GLU A 152 14.81 -6.49 1.43
N LEU A 153 13.64 -6.17 2.00
CA LEU A 153 12.44 -5.84 1.24
C LEU A 153 12.70 -4.72 0.23
N ARG A 154 13.38 -3.65 0.64
CA ARG A 154 13.77 -2.55 -0.25
C ARG A 154 14.59 -3.05 -1.44
N LYS A 155 15.60 -3.88 -1.20
CA LYS A 155 16.48 -4.44 -2.25
C LYS A 155 15.70 -5.33 -3.20
N GLU A 156 14.78 -6.14 -2.70
CA GLU A 156 13.97 -7.03 -3.53
C GLU A 156 12.96 -6.25 -4.38
N VAL A 157 12.37 -5.18 -3.83
CA VAL A 157 11.53 -4.25 -4.61
C VAL A 157 12.35 -3.57 -5.72
N GLU A 158 13.57 -3.12 -5.43
CA GLU A 158 14.46 -2.48 -6.42
C GLU A 158 14.88 -3.40 -7.56
N LYS A 159 14.98 -4.71 -7.30
CA LYS A 159 15.31 -5.72 -8.32
C LYS A 159 14.09 -6.16 -9.13
N THR A 160 12.88 -5.93 -8.64
CA THR A 160 11.65 -6.45 -9.25
C THR A 160 11.25 -5.61 -10.47
N PRO A 161 11.13 -6.20 -11.67
CA PRO A 161 10.66 -5.46 -12.84
C PRO A 161 9.20 -5.01 -12.71
N ARG A 162 8.83 -3.91 -13.36
CA ARG A 162 7.50 -3.25 -13.25
C ARG A 162 6.28 -4.16 -13.49
N HIS A 163 6.42 -5.18 -14.35
CA HIS A 163 5.32 -6.03 -14.79
C HIS A 163 5.40 -7.46 -14.20
N VAL A 164 6.13 -7.63 -13.10
CA VAL A 164 6.37 -8.94 -12.49
C VAL A 164 5.76 -9.00 -11.09
N ILE A 165 4.92 -10.01 -10.87
CA ILE A 165 4.46 -10.42 -9.55
C ILE A 165 5.64 -11.12 -8.86
N SER A 166 6.08 -10.58 -7.73
CA SER A 166 7.29 -11.06 -7.05
C SER A 166 6.92 -11.79 -5.76
N THR A 167 7.01 -13.12 -5.78
CA THR A 167 6.80 -13.95 -4.59
C THR A 167 7.79 -13.60 -3.49
N THR A 168 9.05 -13.29 -3.85
CA THR A 168 10.07 -12.87 -2.89
C THR A 168 9.68 -11.59 -2.16
N VAL A 169 9.16 -10.58 -2.86
CA VAL A 169 8.68 -9.34 -2.23
C VAL A 169 7.47 -9.60 -1.34
N ILE A 170 6.55 -10.47 -1.78
CA ILE A 170 5.37 -10.85 -0.99
C ILE A 170 5.80 -11.54 0.31
N ASP A 171 6.69 -12.53 0.22
CA ASP A 171 7.18 -13.29 1.38
C ASP A 171 7.93 -12.40 2.37
N GLN A 172 8.79 -11.51 1.86
CA GLN A 172 9.53 -10.57 2.71
C GLN A 172 8.62 -9.54 3.38
N ALA A 173 7.62 -9.02 2.65
CA ALA A 173 6.64 -8.10 3.23
C ALA A 173 5.79 -8.79 4.32
N ASN A 174 5.41 -10.04 4.09
CA ASN A 174 4.67 -10.86 5.05
C ASN A 174 5.46 -11.12 6.34
N LYS A 175 6.74 -11.51 6.21
CA LYS A 175 7.66 -11.65 7.35
C LYS A 175 7.79 -10.34 8.12
N LEU A 176 7.99 -9.22 7.42
CA LEU A 176 8.13 -7.92 8.06
C LEU A 176 6.87 -7.50 8.82
N ILE A 177 5.67 -7.74 8.26
CA ILE A 177 4.39 -7.44 8.93
C ILE A 177 4.27 -8.19 10.25
N GLY A 178 4.49 -9.51 10.27
CA GLY A 178 4.32 -10.23 11.53
C GLY A 178 5.45 -9.95 12.53
N LEU A 179 6.68 -9.62 12.08
CA LEU A 179 7.74 -9.15 13.00
C LEU A 179 7.33 -7.85 13.69
N ILE A 180 6.69 -6.92 12.97
CA ILE A 180 6.17 -5.67 13.54
C ILE A 180 5.05 -5.94 14.55
N GLN A 181 4.15 -6.88 14.22
CA GLN A 181 3.09 -7.30 15.14
C GLN A 181 3.66 -7.91 16.42
N HIS A 182 4.65 -8.81 16.29
CA HIS A 182 5.33 -9.42 17.42
C HIS A 182 6.05 -8.40 18.32
N VAL A 183 6.78 -7.45 17.74
CA VAL A 183 7.42 -6.36 18.49
C VAL A 183 6.39 -5.53 19.27
N ARG A 184 5.22 -5.30 18.68
CA ARG A 184 4.13 -4.54 19.30
C ARG A 184 3.48 -5.32 20.44
N ASP A 185 3.34 -6.63 20.31
CA ASP A 185 2.80 -7.50 21.36
C ASP A 185 3.76 -7.65 22.54
N LEU A 186 5.07 -7.74 22.28
CA LEU A 186 6.10 -7.74 23.33
C LEU A 186 6.19 -6.43 24.13
N ASN A 187 5.73 -5.33 23.54
CA ASN A 187 5.79 -3.99 24.13
C ASN A 187 4.44 -3.53 24.73
N ARG A 188 3.49 -4.45 24.86
CA ARG A 188 2.17 -4.21 25.42
C ARG A 188 2.17 -4.35 26.94
#